data_AF-A0A3C7WCN7-F1
#
_entry.id   AF-A0A3C7WCN7-F1
#
_cell.length_a   1.000
_cell.length_b   1.000
_cell.length_c   1.000
_cell.angle_alpha   90.00
_cell.angle_beta   90.00
_cell.angle_gamma   90.00
#
_symmetry.space_group_name_H-M   'P 1'
#
loop_
_entity.id
_entity.type
_entity.pdbx_description
1 polymer ?
#
loop_
_entity_poly.entity_id
_entity_poly.type
_entity_poly.pdbx_seq_one_letter_code
_entity_poly.pdbx_strand_id
1 'polypeptide(L)'
;MELVYTHPSHLLVAQARNALERLGIPCVVHNEYAAGAAGELAPIDTWPELWVRRSRDAERARLAIERAQAAIEEADWTCRRCGSESPATFDFCWHCGKPQHGG
;
A
#
# COMPACT_ATOMS: atom_id res chain seq x y z
N MET A 1 -14.79 -15.00 5.76
CA MET A 1 -13.99 -13.75 5.64
C MET A 1 -12.74 -13.93 6.46
N GLU A 2 -11.63 -13.31 6.07
CA GLU A 2 -10.34 -13.47 6.77
C GLU A 2 -9.58 -12.15 6.81
N LEU A 3 -8.97 -11.85 7.96
CA LEU A 3 -8.12 -10.67 8.16
C LEU A 3 -6.81 -10.85 7.42
N VAL A 4 -6.46 -9.88 6.59
CA VAL A 4 -5.22 -9.92 5.79
C VAL A 4 -4.26 -8.78 6.12
N TYR A 5 -4.75 -7.68 6.67
CA TYR A 5 -3.93 -6.52 7.01
C TYR A 5 -4.61 -5.61 8.05
N THR A 6 -3.84 -5.01 8.94
CA THR A 6 -4.31 -3.99 9.89
C THR A 6 -3.19 -2.97 10.12
N HIS A 7 -3.54 -1.70 10.30
CA HIS A 7 -2.57 -0.63 10.56
C HIS A 7 -3.25 0.57 11.22
N PRO A 8 -2.62 1.31 12.15
CA PRO A 8 -3.17 2.54 12.74
C PRO A 8 -3.43 3.67 11.73
N SER A 9 -2.97 3.54 10.49
CA SER A 9 -3.08 4.58 9.47
C SER A 9 -4.17 4.19 8.49
N HIS A 10 -5.28 4.93 8.51
CA HIS A 10 -6.36 4.78 7.53
C HIS A 10 -5.86 4.88 6.10
N LEU A 11 -4.86 5.74 5.85
CA LEU A 11 -4.29 5.90 4.51
C LEU A 11 -3.65 4.59 4.04
N LEU A 12 -2.84 3.93 4.87
CA LEU A 12 -2.17 2.68 4.50
C LEU A 12 -3.16 1.54 4.29
N VAL A 13 -4.20 1.45 5.11
CA VAL A 13 -5.27 0.47 4.93
C VAL A 13 -6.08 0.74 3.65
N ALA A 14 -6.32 2.01 3.31
CA ALA A 14 -6.96 2.40 2.06
C ALA A 14 -6.07 2.10 0.83
N GLN A 15 -4.76 2.32 0.90
CA GLN A 15 -3.83 1.92 -0.16
C GLN A 15 -3.82 0.41 -0.37
N ALA A 16 -3.78 -0.36 0.72
CA ALA A 16 -3.90 -1.82 0.67
C ALA A 16 -5.23 -2.27 0.06
N ARG A 17 -6.36 -1.65 0.44
CA ARG A 17 -7.68 -1.89 -0.18
C ARG A 17 -7.63 -1.66 -1.69
N ASN A 18 -7.12 -0.51 -2.13
CA ASN A 18 -7.01 -0.17 -3.55
C ASN A 18 -6.16 -1.20 -4.32
N ALA A 19 -5.05 -1.67 -3.73
CA ALA A 19 -4.22 -2.72 -4.33
C ALA A 19 -5.00 -4.02 -4.55
N LEU A 20 -5.83 -4.44 -3.58
CA LEU A 20 -6.67 -5.63 -3.70
C LEU A 20 -7.80 -5.45 -4.73
N GLU A 21 -8.45 -4.29 -4.74
CA GLU A 21 -9.54 -3.98 -5.68
C GLU A 21 -9.05 -3.99 -7.13
N ARG A 22 -7.87 -3.44 -7.40
CA ARG A 22 -7.23 -3.48 -8.74
C ARG A 22 -6.95 -4.90 -9.24
N LEU A 23 -6.78 -5.86 -8.32
CA LEU A 23 -6.60 -7.28 -8.63
C LEU A 23 -7.93 -8.06 -8.65
N GLY A 24 -9.07 -7.39 -8.50
CA GLY A 24 -10.39 -8.02 -8.44
C GLY A 24 -10.58 -8.91 -7.20
N ILE A 25 -9.87 -8.63 -6.11
CA ILE A 25 -10.00 -9.33 -4.83
C ILE A 25 -11.06 -8.61 -3.98
N PRO A 26 -12.25 -9.19 -3.75
CA PRO A 26 -13.28 -8.56 -2.96
C PRO A 26 -12.87 -8.48 -1.50
N CYS A 27 -12.76 -7.26 -0.99
CA CYS A 27 -12.36 -6.96 0.38
C CYS A 27 -13.31 -5.95 1.04
N VAL A 28 -13.16 -5.76 2.35
CA VAL A 28 -13.90 -4.78 3.15
C VAL A 28 -13.02 -4.30 4.28
N VAL A 29 -13.18 -3.03 4.66
CA VAL A 29 -12.50 -2.45 5.82
C VAL A 29 -13.45 -2.47 7.01
N HIS A 30 -13.00 -3.06 8.11
CA HIS A 30 -13.63 -2.99 9.42
C HIS A 30 -12.96 -1.89 10.26
N ASN A 31 -13.69 -1.33 11.23
CA ASN A 31 -13.19 -0.28 12.13
C ASN A 31 -12.69 1.00 11.41
N GLU A 32 -13.14 1.28 10.18
CA GLU A 32 -12.75 2.46 9.38
C GLU A 32 -13.12 3.81 10.02
N TYR A 33 -13.90 3.83 11.10
CA TYR A 33 -14.29 5.05 11.82
C TYR A 33 -14.18 4.90 13.36
N ALA A 34 -13.58 3.82 13.87
CA ALA A 34 -13.53 3.53 15.31
C ALA A 34 -12.66 4.54 16.09
N ALA A 35 -11.72 5.22 15.43
CA ALA A 35 -10.89 6.27 16.02
C ALA A 35 -11.69 7.49 16.53
N GLY A 36 -12.89 7.75 15.99
CA GLY A 36 -13.78 8.83 16.47
C GLY A 36 -14.46 8.53 17.82
N ALA A 37 -14.41 7.28 18.29
CA ALA A 37 -15.00 6.84 19.54
C ALA A 37 -13.96 6.56 20.64
N ALA A 38 -12.71 7.04 20.47
CA ALA A 38 -11.55 6.78 21.32
C ALA A 38 -11.60 7.40 22.75
N GLY A 39 -12.81 7.64 23.28
CA GLY A 39 -13.00 8.00 24.68
C GLY A 39 -12.97 6.80 25.64
N GLU A 40 -13.26 5.57 25.17
CA GLU A 40 -13.58 4.43 26.04
C GLU A 40 -12.93 3.08 25.64
N LEU A 41 -12.13 3.00 24.57
CA LEU A 41 -11.55 1.72 24.08
C LEU A 41 -10.02 1.75 24.01
N ALA A 42 -9.37 0.60 24.27
CA ALA A 42 -7.91 0.48 24.19
C ALA A 42 -7.43 0.75 22.75
N PRO A 43 -6.28 1.44 22.54
CA PRO A 43 -5.87 1.94 21.22
C PRO A 43 -5.75 0.89 20.11
N ILE A 44 -5.49 -0.37 20.44
CA ILE A 44 -5.34 -1.46 19.45
C ILE A 44 -6.68 -2.04 18.98
N ASP A 45 -7.77 -1.87 19.75
CA ASP A 45 -9.12 -2.35 19.40
C ASP A 45 -9.82 -1.44 18.37
N THR A 46 -9.16 -0.38 17.93
CA THR A 46 -9.73 0.65 17.04
C THR A 46 -9.05 0.74 15.69
N TRP A 47 -8.02 -0.08 15.44
CA TRP A 47 -7.29 -0.01 14.17
C TRP A 47 -8.17 -0.48 13.02
N PRO A 48 -8.10 0.20 11.87
CA PRO A 48 -8.75 -0.27 10.66
C PRO A 48 -8.17 -1.62 10.22
N GLU A 49 -9.07 -2.53 9.89
CA GLU A 49 -8.74 -3.89 9.51
C GLU A 49 -9.22 -4.16 8.09
N LEU A 50 -8.35 -4.67 7.23
CA LEU A 50 -8.70 -5.09 5.88
C LEU A 50 -8.95 -6.60 5.84
N TRP A 51 -10.17 -6.95 5.46
CA TRP A 51 -10.64 -8.32 5.39
C TRP A 51 -10.95 -8.72 3.94
N VAL A 52 -10.58 -9.93 3.54
CA VAL A 52 -11.03 -10.51 2.27
C VAL A 52 -12.35 -11.26 2.46
N ARG A 53 -13.26 -11.16 1.49
CA ARG A 53 -14.55 -11.85 1.55
C ARG A 53 -14.39 -13.37 1.45
N ARG A 54 -13.44 -13.83 0.65
CA ARG A 54 -13.20 -15.25 0.34
C ARG A 54 -11.84 -15.66 0.92
N SER A 55 -11.80 -16.60 1.86
CA SER A 55 -10.55 -17.06 2.50
C SER A 55 -9.54 -17.65 1.50
N ARG A 56 -10.00 -18.23 0.38
CA ARG A 56 -9.11 -18.68 -0.70
C ARG A 56 -8.26 -17.58 -1.34
N ASP A 57 -8.66 -16.32 -1.19
CA ASP A 57 -7.92 -15.17 -1.73
C ASP A 57 -6.97 -14.55 -0.68
N ALA A 58 -6.99 -15.01 0.57
CA ALA A 58 -6.24 -14.39 1.67
C ALA A 58 -4.73 -14.36 1.41
N GLU A 59 -4.15 -15.47 0.96
CA GLU A 59 -2.73 -15.55 0.67
C GLU A 59 -2.33 -14.65 -0.51
N ARG A 60 -3.15 -14.66 -1.57
CA ARG A 60 -2.95 -13.77 -2.73
C ARG A 60 -3.05 -12.30 -2.32
N ALA A 61 -3.94 -11.98 -1.37
CA ALA A 61 -4.11 -10.62 -0.86
C ALA A 61 -2.91 -10.18 -0.02
N ARG A 62 -2.40 -11.01 0.90
CA ARG A 62 -1.20 -10.71 1.70
C ARG A 62 0.00 -10.42 0.80
N LEU A 63 0.25 -11.28 -0.19
CA LEU A 63 1.35 -11.09 -1.15
C LEU A 63 1.19 -9.80 -1.98
N ALA A 64 -0.03 -9.46 -2.39
CA ALA A 64 -0.29 -8.22 -3.13
C ALA A 64 -0.02 -6.98 -2.28
N ILE A 65 -0.40 -7.02 -1.00
CA ILE A 65 -0.20 -5.93 -0.03
C ILE A 65 1.30 -5.75 0.25
N GLU A 66 2.04 -6.84 0.45
CA GLU A 66 3.50 -6.80 0.63
C GLU A 66 4.20 -6.18 -0.58
N ARG A 67 3.85 -6.60 -1.80
CA ARG A 67 4.43 -6.05 -3.03
C ARG A 67 4.11 -4.57 -3.21
N ALA A 68 2.90 -4.13 -2.87
CA ALA A 68 2.52 -2.74 -2.94
C ALA A 68 3.30 -1.87 -1.94
N GLN A 69 3.62 -2.40 -0.76
CA GLN A 69 4.46 -1.72 0.22
C GLN A 69 5.92 -1.66 -0.21
N ALA A 70 6.47 -2.77 -0.73
CA ALA A 70 7.84 -2.80 -1.23
C ALA A 70 8.09 -1.83 -2.40
N ALA A 71 7.10 -1.64 -3.28
CA ALA A 71 7.19 -0.67 -4.38
C ALA A 71 7.28 0.80 -3.89
N ILE A 72 6.79 1.09 -2.68
CA ILE A 72 6.92 2.41 -2.05
C ILE A 72 8.34 2.60 -1.49
N GLU A 73 9.03 1.51 -1.15
CA GLU A 73 10.38 1.50 -0.55
C GLU A 73 11.50 1.32 -1.58
N GLU A 74 11.19 1.28 -2.88
CA GLU A 74 12.24 1.21 -3.91
C GLU A 74 13.16 2.43 -3.81
N ALA A 75 14.47 2.19 -3.90
CA ALA A 75 15.48 3.22 -3.71
C ALA A 75 15.51 4.17 -4.92
N ASP A 76 15.55 5.47 -4.63
CA ASP A 76 15.79 6.51 -5.61
C ASP A 76 17.01 6.18 -6.48
N TRP A 77 16.94 6.56 -7.75
CA TRP A 77 17.98 6.25 -8.73
C TRP A 77 18.68 7.51 -9.20
N THR A 78 19.99 7.40 -9.41
CA THR A 78 20.77 8.50 -9.98
C THR A 78 20.69 8.49 -11.50
N CYS A 79 20.28 9.62 -12.08
CA CYS A 79 20.19 9.76 -13.52
C CYS A 79 21.57 9.74 -14.18
N ARG A 80 21.83 8.74 -15.02
CA ARG A 80 23.10 8.60 -15.75
C ARG A 80 23.38 9.74 -16.75
N ARG A 81 22.38 10.55 -17.10
CA ARG A 81 22.52 11.65 -18.06
C ARG A 81 22.89 12.99 -17.42
N CYS A 82 22.29 13.31 -16.27
CA CYS A 82 22.45 14.62 -15.63
C CYS A 82 22.93 14.56 -14.18
N GLY A 83 23.04 13.37 -13.59
CA GLY A 83 23.59 13.15 -12.25
C GLY A 83 22.62 13.42 -11.10
N SER A 84 21.40 13.89 -11.35
CA SER A 84 20.41 14.11 -10.29
C SER A 84 19.79 12.81 -9.79
N GLU A 85 19.43 12.75 -8.52
CA GLU A 85 18.56 11.69 -7.99
C GLU A 85 17.14 11.85 -8.52
N SER A 86 16.47 10.74 -8.76
CA SER A 86 15.08 10.67 -9.21
C SER A 86 14.36 9.59 -8.42
N PRO A 87 13.13 9.85 -7.96
CA PRO A 87 12.40 8.87 -7.16
C PRO A 87 12.23 7.54 -7.90
N ALA A 88 12.28 6.42 -7.17
CA ALA A 88 12.08 5.09 -7.77
C ALA A 88 10.73 4.92 -8.46
N THR A 89 9.73 5.70 -8.03
CA THR A 89 8.38 5.72 -8.62
C THR A 89 8.32 6.34 -10.02
N PHE A 90 9.43 6.90 -10.54
CA PHE A 90 9.49 7.55 -11.84
C PHE A 90 10.32 6.76 -12.84
N ASP A 91 9.71 6.44 -14.00
CA ASP A 91 10.40 5.84 -15.14
C ASP A 91 11.35 6.82 -15.86
N PHE A 92 11.18 8.13 -15.63
CA PHE A 92 11.94 9.22 -16.25
C PHE A 92 12.55 10.15 -15.21
N CYS A 93 13.76 10.64 -15.50
CA CYS A 93 14.48 11.55 -14.62
C CYS A 93 13.65 12.82 -14.38
N TRP A 94 13.41 13.15 -13.10
CA TRP A 94 12.66 14.34 -12.70
C TRP A 94 13.28 15.65 -13.20
N HIS A 95 14.61 15.69 -13.35
CA HIS A 95 15.32 16.89 -13.79
C HIS A 95 15.43 17.04 -15.31
N CYS A 96 15.78 15.97 -16.05
CA CYS A 96 16.06 16.07 -17.49
C CYS A 96 15.13 15.24 -18.40
N GLY A 97 14.17 14.50 -17.84
CA GLY A 97 13.17 13.74 -18.58
C GLY A 97 13.69 12.52 -19.36
N LYS A 98 14.93 12.06 -19.09
CA LYS A 98 15.49 10.87 -19.73
C LYS A 98 15.09 9.59 -19.00
N PRO A 99 14.83 8.47 -19.71
CA PRO A 99 14.41 7.22 -19.08
C PRO A 99 15.50 6.64 -18.19
N GLN A 100 15.11 5.98 -17.10
CA GLN A 100 16.00 5.25 -16.18
C GLN A 100 16.71 4.09 -16.90
N HIS A 101 15.97 3.40 -17.76
CA HIS A 101 16.43 2.27 -18.56
C HIS A 101 16.31 2.64 -20.04
N GLY A 102 17.40 3.13 -20.62
CA GLY A 102 17.55 3.25 -22.07
C GLY A 102 18.49 2.17 -22.58
N GLY A 103 17.98 1.32 -23.47
CA GLY A 103 18.79 0.40 -24.29
C GLY A 103 19.58 1.13 -25.38
#